data_AF-A0A7M3Z0W8-F1
#
_entry.id   AF-A0A7M3Z0W8-F1
#
_cell.length_a   1.000
_cell.length_b   1.000
_cell.length_c   1.000
_cell.angle_alpha   90.00
_cell.angle_beta   90.00
_cell.angle_gamma   90.00
#
_symmetry.space_group_name_H-M   'P 1'
#
loop_
_entity.id
_entity.type
_entity.pdbx_description
1 polymer ?
#
loop_
_entity_poly.entity_id
_entity_poly.type
_entity_poly.pdbx_seq_one_letter_code
_entity_poly.pdbx_strand_id
1 'polypeptide(L)'
;MSRRYDRFAAWLLPRKRGAHIAVLLLTLLMIPGAMTALQPIDMESYEMESPELSAQTIVNEEFPNSEIILGFLVSARNPDLVPAVEDWEPVPRMADGSPDYASLIHPSEMIPAGEPWSGIDDPTGGILNLTVLRELDTKLNLVLEHPIAPALKPLVNDVTGHQSNGAISLSDHFRGFMNNTSILTQPGLTTLGVVTEPPTNWTDCFPLDCLEFDDANITQAHIDMAAARMAEASDNNFLRWISLDRGFKADYTAHQEGPIYGQLLSNGTWEGALWGKGRWTGSSTWLLVQLDST
;
A
#
# COMPACT_ATOMS: atom_id res chain seq x y z
N MET A 1 11.08 -30.23 -48.18
CA MET A 1 12.01 -30.20 -47.03
C MET A 1 12.82 -31.49 -46.86
N SER A 2 12.24 -32.70 -46.98
CA SER A 2 12.95 -33.97 -46.65
C SER A 2 14.27 -34.20 -47.41
N ARG A 3 14.31 -33.97 -48.74
CA ARG A 3 15.52 -34.19 -49.57
C ARG A 3 16.77 -33.42 -49.13
N ARG A 4 16.64 -32.29 -48.43
CA ARG A 4 17.80 -31.54 -47.91
C ARG A 4 18.34 -32.16 -46.61
N TYR A 5 17.46 -32.60 -45.72
CA TYR A 5 17.83 -33.31 -44.50
C TYR A 5 18.45 -34.67 -44.80
N ASP A 6 17.91 -35.42 -45.76
CA ASP A 6 18.45 -36.73 -46.15
C ASP A 6 19.90 -36.61 -46.69
N ARG A 7 20.16 -35.54 -47.46
CA ARG A 7 21.49 -35.26 -48.02
C ARG A 7 22.49 -34.81 -46.95
N PHE A 8 22.04 -34.01 -45.98
CA PHE A 8 22.84 -33.59 -44.84
C PHE A 8 23.17 -34.77 -43.91
N ALA A 9 22.18 -35.61 -43.61
CA ALA A 9 22.35 -36.82 -42.81
C ALA A 9 23.31 -37.81 -43.48
N ALA A 10 23.17 -38.05 -44.78
CA ALA A 10 24.10 -38.91 -45.54
C ALA A 10 25.55 -38.40 -45.53
N TRP A 11 25.76 -37.08 -45.39
CA TRP A 11 27.09 -36.48 -45.28
C TRP A 11 27.66 -36.48 -43.84
N LEU A 12 26.80 -36.29 -42.84
CA LEU A 12 27.17 -36.18 -41.43
C LEU A 12 27.37 -37.53 -40.74
N LEU A 13 26.49 -38.52 -41.00
CA LEU A 13 26.48 -39.83 -40.35
C LEU A 13 27.78 -40.64 -40.56
N PRO A 14 28.40 -40.67 -41.76
CA PRO A 14 29.68 -41.35 -41.95
C PRO A 14 30.83 -40.68 -41.18
N ARG A 15 30.70 -39.37 -40.88
CA ARG A 15 31.70 -38.55 -40.18
C ARG A 15 31.33 -38.31 -38.71
N LYS A 16 30.45 -39.14 -38.14
CA LYS A 16 29.89 -38.96 -36.78
C LYS A 16 30.93 -38.66 -35.70
N ARG A 17 32.10 -39.30 -35.74
CA ARG A 17 33.17 -39.07 -34.76
C ARG A 17 33.71 -37.63 -34.82
N GLY A 18 33.96 -37.12 -36.03
CA GLY A 18 34.41 -35.74 -36.22
C GLY A 18 33.33 -34.72 -35.87
N ALA A 19 32.07 -35.03 -36.20
CA ALA A 19 30.93 -34.20 -35.83
C ALA A 19 30.74 -34.11 -34.30
N HIS A 20 30.86 -35.22 -33.57
CA HIS A 20 30.78 -35.22 -32.11
C HIS A 20 31.94 -34.43 -31.47
N ILE A 21 33.16 -34.55 -31.99
CA ILE A 21 34.31 -33.77 -31.50
C ILE A 21 34.09 -32.27 -31.76
N ALA A 22 33.58 -31.90 -32.94
CA ALA A 22 33.28 -30.51 -33.28
C ALA A 22 32.19 -29.92 -32.37
N VAL A 23 31.11 -30.68 -32.11
CA VAL A 23 30.05 -30.27 -31.18
C VAL A 23 30.60 -30.12 -29.76
N LEU A 24 31.39 -31.08 -29.28
CA LEU A 24 32.03 -31.00 -27.95
C LEU A 24 32.89 -29.74 -27.81
N LEU A 25 33.73 -29.45 -28.81
CA LEU A 25 34.57 -28.25 -28.81
C LEU A 25 33.75 -26.96 -28.86
N LEU A 26 32.70 -26.92 -29.67
CA LEU A 26 31.76 -25.79 -29.71
C LEU A 26 31.08 -25.59 -28.35
N THR A 27 30.62 -26.66 -27.71
CA THR A 27 30.00 -26.60 -26.37
C THR A 27 31.00 -26.12 -25.31
N LEU A 28 32.25 -26.58 -25.35
CA LEU A 28 33.33 -26.10 -24.48
C LEU A 28 33.60 -24.61 -24.67
N LEU A 29 33.51 -24.13 -25.91
CA LEU A 29 33.70 -22.72 -26.24
C LEU A 29 32.54 -21.83 -25.76
N MET A 30 31.37 -22.41 -25.47
CA MET A 30 30.23 -21.71 -24.87
C MET A 30 30.28 -21.64 -23.34
N ILE A 31 31.15 -22.41 -22.67
CA ILE A 31 31.28 -22.41 -21.20
C ILE A 31 31.56 -21.00 -20.64
N PRO A 32 32.48 -20.19 -21.22
CA PRO A 32 32.71 -18.84 -20.73
C PRO A 32 31.45 -17.96 -20.79
N GLY A 33 30.66 -18.05 -21.87
CA GLY A 33 29.40 -17.32 -22.01
C GLY A 33 28.30 -17.80 -21.05
N ALA A 34 28.28 -19.10 -20.75
CA ALA A 34 27.38 -19.66 -19.74
C ALA A 34 27.77 -19.18 -18.32
N MET A 35 29.06 -19.05 -18.03
CA MET A 35 29.54 -18.51 -16.75
C MET A 35 29.19 -17.03 -16.57
N THR A 36 29.22 -16.22 -17.64
CA THR A 36 28.75 -14.82 -17.58
C THR A 36 27.23 -14.72 -17.43
N ALA A 37 26.47 -15.64 -18.02
CA ALA A 37 25.00 -15.66 -17.88
C ALA A 37 24.52 -16.14 -16.50
N LEU A 38 25.38 -16.80 -15.72
CA LEU A 38 25.14 -17.20 -14.33
C LEU A 38 25.45 -16.09 -13.32
N GLN A 39 26.03 -14.97 -13.76
CA GLN A 39 26.06 -13.77 -12.93
C GLN A 39 24.61 -13.31 -12.70
N PRO A 40 24.26 -12.79 -11.51
CA PRO A 40 22.93 -12.29 -11.25
C PRO A 40 22.54 -11.34 -12.38
N ILE A 41 21.42 -11.61 -13.04
CA ILE A 41 20.90 -10.72 -14.07
C ILE A 41 20.58 -9.43 -13.34
N ASP A 42 21.44 -8.43 -13.55
CA ASP A 42 21.28 -7.11 -12.97
C ASP A 42 20.05 -6.46 -13.61
N MET A 43 18.94 -6.54 -12.90
CA MET A 43 17.64 -6.01 -13.32
C MET A 43 17.69 -4.50 -13.54
N GLU A 44 18.67 -3.78 -12.95
CA GLU A 44 18.86 -2.34 -13.15
C GLU A 44 19.37 -1.99 -14.55
N SER A 45 19.92 -2.96 -15.28
CA SER A 45 20.42 -2.74 -16.65
C SER A 45 19.33 -2.76 -17.74
N TYR A 46 18.07 -3.06 -17.39
CA TYR A 46 16.99 -3.20 -18.38
C TYR A 46 16.12 -1.95 -18.60
N GLU A 47 16.38 -0.83 -17.93
CA GLU A 47 15.80 0.49 -18.26
C GLU A 47 16.81 1.63 -18.03
N MET A 48 17.92 1.67 -18.77
CA MET A 48 19.08 2.50 -18.36
C MET A 48 18.99 4.04 -18.57
N GLU A 49 17.87 4.62 -19.00
CA GLU A 49 17.76 6.09 -19.10
C GLU A 49 16.34 6.55 -18.76
N SER A 50 15.94 6.36 -17.51
CA SER A 50 14.73 7.00 -16.98
C SER A 50 15.09 8.27 -16.19
N PRO A 51 14.29 9.34 -16.28
CA PRO A 51 14.43 10.50 -15.40
C PRO A 51 14.47 10.13 -13.92
N GLU A 52 13.79 9.04 -13.53
CA GLU A 52 13.73 8.52 -12.16
C GLU A 52 15.08 7.94 -11.71
N LEU A 53 15.78 7.19 -12.57
CA LEU A 53 17.11 6.65 -12.26
C LEU A 53 18.16 7.76 -12.19
N SER A 54 18.11 8.73 -13.10
CA SER A 54 18.99 9.91 -13.03
C SER A 54 18.73 10.73 -11.76
N ALA A 55 17.47 10.88 -11.35
CA ALA A 55 17.13 11.54 -10.10
C ALA A 55 17.66 10.76 -8.90
N GLN A 56 17.54 9.42 -8.91
CA GLN A 56 18.06 8.57 -7.84
C GLN A 56 19.59 8.65 -7.75
N THR A 57 20.33 8.67 -8.86
CA THR A 57 21.78 8.83 -8.85
C THR A 57 22.18 10.19 -8.28
N ILE A 58 21.53 11.27 -8.70
CA ILE A 58 21.78 12.61 -8.14
C ILE A 58 21.47 12.64 -6.64
N VAL A 59 20.36 12.03 -6.21
CA VAL A 59 20.01 11.93 -4.79
C VAL A 59 21.08 11.17 -4.01
N ASN A 60 21.49 10.00 -4.50
CA ASN A 60 22.48 9.16 -3.81
C ASN A 60 23.88 9.80 -3.76
N GLU A 61 24.30 10.50 -4.82
CA GLU A 61 25.64 11.12 -4.91
C GLU A 61 25.71 12.48 -4.21
N GLU A 62 24.68 13.32 -4.34
CA GLU A 62 24.66 14.67 -3.75
C GLU A 62 24.11 14.69 -2.32
N PHE A 63 23.28 13.71 -1.95
CA PHE A 63 22.66 13.60 -0.63
C PHE A 63 22.91 12.22 -0.01
N PRO A 64 24.16 11.86 0.36
CA PRO A 64 24.51 10.54 0.89
C PRO A 64 23.88 10.21 2.27
N ASN A 65 23.21 11.18 2.91
CA ASN A 65 22.36 10.98 4.09
C ASN A 65 20.87 10.90 3.71
N SER A 66 20.56 10.40 2.51
CA SER A 66 19.19 10.38 1.99
C SER A 66 18.32 9.45 2.82
N GLU A 67 17.20 9.96 3.31
CA GLU A 67 16.22 9.13 3.99
C GLU A 67 15.54 8.20 2.96
N ILE A 68 15.30 6.95 3.34
CA ILE A 68 14.60 5.97 2.51
C ILE A 68 13.17 5.86 3.01
N ILE A 69 12.20 6.06 2.13
CA ILE A 69 10.78 5.81 2.42
C ILE A 69 10.40 4.47 1.80
N LEU A 70 10.03 3.51 2.66
CA LEU A 70 9.46 2.22 2.27
C LEU A 70 7.93 2.32 2.32
N GLY A 71 7.29 2.14 1.17
CA GLY A 71 5.84 2.05 1.07
C GLY A 71 5.37 0.60 1.01
N PHE A 72 4.66 0.16 2.04
CA PHE A 72 3.99 -1.14 2.07
C PHE A 72 2.54 -0.99 1.64
N LEU A 73 2.17 -1.67 0.56
CA LEU A 73 0.77 -1.81 0.18
C LEU A 73 0.07 -2.79 1.13
N VAL A 74 -0.98 -2.33 1.80
CA VAL A 74 -1.82 -3.17 2.65
C VAL A 74 -3.18 -3.30 1.99
N SER A 75 -3.58 -4.53 1.67
CA SER A 75 -4.89 -4.81 1.08
C SER A 75 -5.74 -5.65 2.02
N ALA A 76 -7.04 -5.38 2.01
CA ALA A 76 -8.01 -6.22 2.68
C ALA A 76 -8.02 -7.63 2.05
N ARG A 77 -8.03 -8.64 2.92
CA ARG A 77 -8.16 -10.05 2.55
C ARG A 77 -9.64 -10.40 2.39
N ASN A 78 -9.95 -11.34 1.51
CA ASN A 78 -11.30 -11.86 1.36
C ASN A 78 -11.78 -12.44 2.71
N PRO A 79 -12.89 -11.94 3.28
CA PRO A 79 -13.40 -12.39 4.58
C PRO A 79 -13.65 -13.90 4.66
N ASP A 80 -14.04 -14.53 3.54
CA ASP A 80 -14.29 -15.98 3.47
C ASP A 80 -13.04 -16.84 3.70
N LEU A 81 -11.86 -16.23 3.53
CA LEU A 81 -10.55 -16.89 3.69
C LEU A 81 -9.87 -16.53 5.01
N VAL A 82 -10.45 -15.60 5.77
CA VAL A 82 -9.94 -15.21 7.09
C VAL A 82 -10.40 -16.26 8.11
N PRO A 83 -9.47 -16.96 8.79
CA PRO A 83 -9.85 -17.89 9.85
C PRO A 83 -10.51 -17.12 11.01
N ALA A 84 -11.34 -17.82 11.78
CA ALA A 84 -11.86 -17.26 13.02
C ALA A 84 -10.69 -16.87 13.94
N VAL A 85 -10.88 -15.83 14.77
CA VAL A 85 -9.83 -15.33 15.68
C VAL A 85 -9.30 -16.44 16.60
N GLU A 86 -10.15 -17.40 16.95
CA GLU A 86 -9.82 -18.57 17.78
C GLU A 86 -8.85 -19.55 17.09
N ASP A 87 -8.88 -19.59 15.76
CA ASP A 87 -8.06 -20.47 14.90
C ASP A 87 -6.91 -19.70 14.23
N TRP A 88 -6.80 -18.38 14.46
CA TRP A 88 -5.78 -17.56 13.84
C TRP A 88 -4.44 -17.77 14.55
N GLU A 89 -3.42 -18.14 13.77
CA GLU A 89 -2.04 -18.25 14.24
C GLU A 89 -1.13 -17.30 13.43
N PRO A 90 -0.22 -16.55 14.09
CA PRO A 90 0.80 -15.79 13.39
C PRO A 90 1.69 -16.71 12.54
N VAL A 91 2.20 -16.19 11.43
CA VAL A 91 3.16 -16.91 10.59
C VAL A 91 4.35 -17.34 11.45
N PRO A 92 4.66 -18.64 11.52
CA PRO A 92 5.72 -19.13 12.38
C PRO A 92 7.07 -18.61 11.92
N ARG A 93 8.00 -18.48 12.86
CA ARG A 93 9.40 -18.15 12.55
C ARG A 93 10.19 -19.44 12.32
N MET A 94 11.10 -19.41 11.36
CA MET A 94 12.10 -20.45 11.14
C MET A 94 13.14 -20.47 12.27
N ALA A 95 13.98 -21.51 12.30
CA ALA A 95 15.00 -21.70 13.34
C ALA A 95 16.05 -20.57 13.41
N ASP A 96 16.24 -19.83 12.32
CA ASP A 96 17.13 -18.66 12.23
C ASP A 96 16.43 -17.33 12.61
N GLY A 97 15.15 -17.38 12.99
CA GLY A 97 14.34 -16.22 13.34
C GLY A 97 13.68 -15.49 12.17
N SER A 98 13.93 -15.93 10.93
CA SER A 98 13.24 -15.41 9.74
C SER A 98 11.78 -15.85 9.70
N PRO A 99 10.85 -15.08 9.09
CA PRO A 99 9.48 -15.54 8.87
C PRO A 99 9.47 -16.77 7.95
N ASP A 100 8.58 -17.73 8.22
CA ASP A 100 8.33 -18.82 7.28
C ASP A 100 7.61 -18.30 6.02
N TYR A 101 8.41 -17.91 5.02
CA TYR A 101 7.92 -17.36 3.76
C TYR A 101 6.97 -18.31 3.01
N ALA A 102 7.06 -19.62 3.24
CA ALA A 102 6.16 -20.60 2.60
C ALA A 102 4.76 -20.62 3.22
N SER A 103 4.65 -20.14 4.46
CA SER A 103 3.38 -20.04 5.22
C SER A 103 2.75 -18.64 5.14
N LEU A 104 3.32 -17.73 4.33
CA LEU A 104 2.72 -16.42 4.08
C LEU A 104 1.40 -16.56 3.32
N ILE A 105 0.46 -15.68 3.66
CA ILE A 105 -0.82 -15.57 2.97
C ILE A 105 -0.56 -15.23 1.50
N HIS A 106 -1.15 -16.01 0.60
CA HIS A 106 -0.92 -15.81 -0.83
C HIS A 106 -1.66 -14.56 -1.33
N PRO A 107 -1.06 -13.73 -2.21
CA PRO A 107 -1.72 -12.53 -2.74
C PRO A 107 -3.07 -12.79 -3.42
N SER A 108 -3.34 -14.02 -3.88
CA SER A 108 -4.66 -14.39 -4.44
C SER A 108 -5.81 -14.32 -3.45
N GLU A 109 -5.51 -14.22 -2.15
CA GLU A 109 -6.52 -14.08 -1.11
C GLU A 109 -6.93 -12.63 -0.86
N MET A 110 -6.24 -11.67 -1.50
CA MET A 110 -6.64 -10.26 -1.49
C MET A 110 -7.98 -10.11 -2.20
N ILE A 111 -8.80 -9.19 -1.72
CA ILE A 111 -10.00 -8.76 -2.46
C ILE A 111 -9.55 -8.15 -3.78
N PRO A 112 -10.15 -8.54 -4.92
CA PRO A 112 -9.82 -7.93 -6.20
C PRO A 112 -10.15 -6.44 -6.15
N ALA A 113 -9.25 -5.62 -6.72
CA ALA A 113 -9.51 -4.19 -6.87
C ALA A 113 -10.80 -3.98 -7.69
N GLY A 114 -11.66 -3.09 -7.21
CA GLY A 114 -12.87 -2.69 -7.93
C GLY A 114 -12.59 -1.69 -9.05
N GLU A 115 -13.67 -1.25 -9.70
CA GLU A 115 -13.60 -0.11 -10.62
C GLU A 115 -13.35 1.20 -9.85
N PRO A 116 -12.68 2.20 -10.46
CA PRO A 116 -12.47 3.49 -9.80
C PRO A 116 -13.79 4.10 -9.31
N TRP A 117 -13.78 4.64 -8.09
CA TRP A 117 -14.97 5.27 -7.48
C TRP A 117 -16.15 4.33 -7.15
N SER A 118 -16.00 3.02 -7.37
CA SER A 118 -17.07 2.06 -7.13
C SER A 118 -17.21 1.66 -5.66
N GLY A 119 -16.09 1.59 -4.92
CA GLY A 119 -16.01 1.05 -3.57
C GLY A 119 -16.10 -0.49 -3.53
N ILE A 120 -15.72 -1.09 -2.40
CA ILE A 120 -15.86 -2.55 -2.18
C ILE A 120 -17.01 -2.87 -1.22
N ASP A 121 -17.66 -4.01 -1.43
CA ASP A 121 -18.84 -4.42 -0.67
C ASP A 121 -18.50 -5.24 0.59
N ASP A 122 -17.43 -6.04 0.55
CA ASP A 122 -17.05 -6.94 1.65
C ASP A 122 -15.52 -6.98 1.83
N PRO A 123 -14.97 -6.78 3.06
CA PRO A 123 -15.67 -6.47 4.31
C PRO A 123 -16.37 -5.12 4.28
N THR A 124 -17.42 -4.95 5.09
CA THR A 124 -18.11 -3.65 5.21
C THR A 124 -17.14 -2.56 5.65
N GLY A 125 -17.00 -1.50 4.83
CA GLY A 125 -16.00 -0.43 5.03
C GLY A 125 -14.63 -0.71 4.40
N GLY A 126 -14.41 -1.92 3.88
CA GLY A 126 -13.17 -2.30 3.22
C GLY A 126 -11.95 -2.12 4.11
N ILE A 127 -10.93 -1.41 3.60
CA ILE A 127 -9.75 -1.05 4.39
C ILE A 127 -10.05 -0.09 5.57
N LEU A 128 -11.21 0.59 5.56
CA LEU A 128 -11.71 1.42 6.65
C LEU A 128 -12.59 0.64 7.64
N ASN A 129 -12.65 -0.69 7.54
CA ASN A 129 -13.28 -1.51 8.56
C ASN A 129 -12.49 -1.40 9.88
N LEU A 130 -13.16 -1.23 11.02
CA LEU A 130 -12.54 -1.03 12.34
C LEU A 130 -11.62 -2.20 12.72
N THR A 131 -12.00 -3.44 12.42
CA THR A 131 -11.16 -4.61 12.70
C THR A 131 -9.89 -4.57 11.86
N VAL A 132 -10.02 -4.19 10.58
CA VAL A 132 -8.88 -4.05 9.66
C VAL A 132 -7.97 -2.90 10.07
N LEU A 133 -8.52 -1.77 10.51
CA LEU A 133 -7.74 -0.63 11.03
C LEU A 133 -6.99 -0.99 12.31
N ARG A 134 -7.58 -1.78 13.21
CA ARG A 134 -6.90 -2.29 14.41
C ARG A 134 -5.79 -3.29 14.07
N GLU A 135 -5.98 -4.12 13.05
CA GLU A 135 -4.92 -5.00 12.54
C GLU A 135 -3.78 -4.18 11.93
N LEU A 136 -4.10 -3.14 11.15
CA LEU A 136 -3.12 -2.22 10.59
C LEU A 136 -2.33 -1.49 11.68
N ASP A 137 -3.00 -1.06 12.75
CA ASP A 137 -2.36 -0.45 13.92
C ASP A 137 -1.41 -1.42 14.63
N THR A 138 -1.81 -2.69 14.76
CA THR A 138 -0.93 -3.74 15.29
C THR A 138 0.32 -3.92 14.41
N LYS A 139 0.17 -3.89 13.08
CA LYS A 139 1.30 -3.95 12.14
C LYS A 139 2.20 -2.74 12.24
N LEU A 140 1.64 -1.56 12.47
CA LEU A 140 2.41 -0.34 12.70
C LEU A 140 3.26 -0.47 13.98
N ASN A 141 2.68 -0.96 15.07
CA ASN A 141 3.40 -1.19 16.32
C ASN A 141 4.57 -2.18 16.14
N LEU A 142 4.42 -3.22 15.30
CA LEU A 142 5.53 -4.12 14.96
C LEU A 142 6.72 -3.41 14.32
N VAL A 143 6.49 -2.35 13.52
CA VAL A 143 7.57 -1.55 12.93
C VAL A 143 8.27 -0.73 14.02
N LEU A 144 7.50 -0.11 14.92
CA LEU A 144 8.03 0.73 16.01
C LEU A 144 8.79 -0.09 17.07
N GLU A 145 8.44 -1.36 17.23
CA GLU A 145 9.12 -2.30 18.13
C GLU A 145 10.26 -3.07 17.45
N HIS A 146 10.44 -2.92 16.13
CA HIS A 146 11.45 -3.65 15.38
C HIS A 146 12.88 -3.21 15.80
N PRO A 147 13.89 -4.09 15.76
CA PRO A 147 15.28 -3.71 16.02
C PRO A 147 15.83 -2.57 15.16
N ILE A 148 15.20 -2.27 14.02
CA ILE A 148 15.57 -1.15 13.14
C ILE A 148 14.90 0.17 13.55
N ALA A 149 14.00 0.16 14.54
CA ALA A 149 13.30 1.35 15.00
C ALA A 149 14.21 2.54 15.36
N PRO A 150 15.42 2.36 15.91
CA PRO A 150 16.35 3.48 16.14
C PRO A 150 16.80 4.22 14.87
N ALA A 151 16.67 3.60 13.70
CA ALA A 151 16.95 4.23 12.41
C ALA A 151 15.73 4.94 11.81
N LEU A 152 14.55 4.86 12.44
CA LEU A 152 13.36 5.55 11.95
C LEU A 152 13.52 7.08 12.05
N LYS A 153 13.03 7.78 11.03
CA LYS A 153 13.02 9.25 10.98
C LYS A 153 11.59 9.78 10.97
N PRO A 154 11.30 10.88 11.68
CA PRO A 154 9.93 11.40 11.74
C PRO A 154 9.34 11.75 10.38
N LEU A 155 8.08 11.37 10.16
CA LEU A 155 7.26 11.75 9.01
C LEU A 155 6.14 12.68 9.47
N VAL A 156 5.72 13.61 8.62
CA VAL A 156 4.52 14.43 8.86
C VAL A 156 3.37 13.92 8.01
N ASN A 157 2.23 13.67 8.66
CA ASN A 157 1.00 13.28 8.01
C ASN A 157 0.39 14.45 7.23
N ASP A 158 0.11 14.27 5.95
CA ASP A 158 -0.43 15.31 5.06
C ASP A 158 -1.93 15.59 5.25
N VAL A 159 -2.65 14.67 5.89
CA VAL A 159 -4.08 14.79 6.22
C VAL A 159 -4.27 15.44 7.59
N THR A 160 -3.58 14.95 8.62
CA THR A 160 -3.77 15.40 10.00
C THR A 160 -2.72 16.39 10.48
N GLY A 161 -1.61 16.56 9.76
CA GLY A 161 -0.47 17.39 10.19
C GLY A 161 0.31 16.82 11.36
N HIS A 162 0.00 15.59 11.80
CA HIS A 162 0.67 14.95 12.92
C HIS A 162 2.04 14.43 12.52
N GLN A 163 3.01 14.65 13.39
CA GLN A 163 4.32 14.03 13.26
C GLN A 163 4.27 12.62 13.84
N SER A 164 4.67 11.63 13.06
CA SER A 164 4.87 10.25 13.49
C SER A 164 6.34 9.98 13.81
N ASN A 165 6.61 8.90 14.54
CA ASN A 165 7.97 8.44 14.84
C ASN A 165 8.53 7.57 13.71
N GLY A 166 8.27 7.95 12.46
CA GLY A 166 8.82 7.34 11.25
C GLY A 166 8.08 6.17 10.66
N ALA A 167 6.87 5.88 11.14
CA ALA A 167 5.92 5.09 10.40
C ALA A 167 4.53 5.73 10.48
N ILE A 168 3.79 5.72 9.37
CA ILE A 168 2.43 6.28 9.27
C ILE A 168 1.51 5.26 8.59
N SER A 169 0.32 5.09 9.15
CA SER A 169 -0.77 4.35 8.51
C SER A 169 -2.12 5.06 8.68
N LEU A 170 -3.20 4.51 8.10
CA LEU A 170 -4.55 5.07 8.28
C LEU A 170 -4.97 5.14 9.75
N SER A 171 -4.54 4.22 10.62
CA SER A 171 -4.94 4.26 12.05
C SER A 171 -4.48 5.55 12.72
N ASP A 172 -3.29 6.06 12.40
CA ASP A 172 -2.79 7.34 12.92
C ASP A 172 -3.60 8.54 12.45
N HIS A 173 -4.18 8.47 11.25
CA HIS A 173 -5.06 9.53 10.75
C HIS A 173 -6.32 9.63 11.62
N PHE A 174 -6.94 8.48 11.90
CA PHE A 174 -8.10 8.43 12.80
C PHE A 174 -7.72 8.86 14.22
N ARG A 175 -6.60 8.37 14.76
CA ARG A 175 -6.13 8.74 16.10
C ARG A 175 -5.93 10.25 16.24
N GLY A 176 -5.27 10.88 15.27
CA GLY A 176 -5.01 12.33 15.30
C GLY A 176 -6.26 13.19 15.10
N PHE A 177 -7.15 12.75 14.22
CA PHE A 177 -8.42 13.43 13.96
C PHE A 177 -9.39 13.31 15.15
N MET A 178 -9.60 12.09 15.64
CA MET A 178 -10.58 11.77 16.68
C MET A 178 -10.16 12.27 18.07
N ASN A 179 -8.89 12.62 18.27
CA ASN A 179 -8.43 13.30 19.50
C ASN A 179 -8.41 14.84 19.34
N ASN A 180 -9.10 15.40 18.34
CA ASN A 180 -9.18 16.84 18.06
C ASN A 180 -7.83 17.56 17.90
N THR A 181 -6.71 16.86 17.67
CA THR A 181 -5.37 17.48 17.61
C THR A 181 -4.88 17.67 16.18
N SER A 182 -5.66 17.24 15.18
CA SER A 182 -5.30 17.39 13.77
C SER A 182 -5.44 18.82 13.25
N ILE A 183 -4.77 19.14 12.15
CA ILE A 183 -4.96 20.40 11.39
C ILE A 183 -6.40 20.58 10.88
N LEU A 184 -7.17 19.48 10.79
CA LEU A 184 -8.57 19.52 10.35
C LEU A 184 -9.52 19.94 11.47
N THR A 185 -9.11 19.75 12.73
CA THR A 185 -9.93 20.02 13.92
C THR A 185 -9.43 21.22 14.72
N GLN A 186 -8.23 21.72 14.41
CA GLN A 186 -7.60 22.87 15.09
C GLN A 186 -7.64 24.12 14.21
N PRO A 187 -7.77 25.32 14.81
CA PRO A 187 -7.64 26.58 14.09
C PRO A 187 -6.29 26.69 13.39
N GLY A 188 -6.31 27.16 12.14
CA GLY A 188 -5.12 27.36 11.34
C GLY A 188 -4.57 28.78 11.44
N LEU A 189 -3.43 29.02 10.78
CA LEU A 189 -2.87 30.35 10.58
C LEU A 189 -2.61 30.56 9.09
N THR A 190 -3.10 31.68 8.55
CA THR A 190 -2.73 32.13 7.21
C THR A 190 -1.28 32.61 7.16
N THR A 191 -0.72 32.78 5.96
CA THR A 191 0.61 33.37 5.76
C THR A 191 0.76 34.79 6.31
N LEU A 192 -0.36 35.48 6.58
CA LEU A 192 -0.42 36.81 7.19
C LEU A 192 -0.61 36.76 8.72
N GLY A 193 -0.61 35.58 9.32
CA GLY A 193 -0.81 35.38 10.77
C GLY A 193 -2.26 35.53 11.24
N VAL A 194 -3.23 35.57 10.33
CA VAL A 194 -4.66 35.58 10.68
C VAL A 194 -5.10 34.16 11.03
N VAL A 195 -5.73 34.00 12.19
CA VAL A 195 -6.33 32.72 12.64
C VAL A 195 -7.53 32.37 11.77
N THR A 196 -7.58 31.14 11.29
CA THR A 196 -8.73 30.59 10.55
C THR A 196 -9.47 29.58 11.39
N GLU A 197 -10.78 29.47 11.18
CA GLU A 197 -11.59 28.42 11.79
C GLU A 197 -11.09 27.02 11.35
N PRO A 198 -11.26 25.99 12.19
CA PRO A 198 -10.91 24.64 11.83
C PRO A 198 -11.78 24.14 10.65
N PRO A 199 -11.22 23.40 9.68
CA PRO A 199 -11.99 22.84 8.55
C PRO A 199 -13.19 21.99 8.96
N THR A 200 -13.08 21.24 10.06
CA THR A 200 -14.16 20.43 10.64
C THR A 200 -13.93 20.24 12.14
N ASN A 201 -14.66 19.33 12.78
CA ASN A 201 -14.53 19.05 14.21
C ASN A 201 -14.72 17.57 14.54
N TRP A 202 -14.23 17.17 15.72
CA TRP A 202 -14.58 15.93 16.40
C TRP A 202 -15.14 16.20 17.80
N THR A 203 -16.06 17.17 17.88
CA THR A 203 -16.69 17.59 19.14
C THR A 203 -18.22 17.52 19.07
N ASP A 204 -18.79 17.60 17.87
CA ASP A 204 -20.22 17.37 17.62
C ASP A 204 -20.37 16.08 16.84
N CYS A 205 -20.55 14.94 17.51
CA CYS A 205 -20.62 13.60 16.87
C CYS A 205 -22.03 13.01 16.85
N PHE A 206 -23.08 13.80 17.08
CA PHE A 206 -24.45 13.29 17.13
C PHE A 206 -24.82 12.49 15.87
N PRO A 207 -25.47 11.30 15.99
CA PRO A 207 -26.09 10.70 17.18
C PRO A 207 -25.16 9.85 18.05
N LEU A 208 -23.87 9.82 17.75
CA LEU A 208 -22.85 9.08 18.50
C LEU A 208 -22.18 10.00 19.55
N ASP A 209 -21.47 9.38 20.48
CA ASP A 209 -20.53 10.08 21.35
C ASP A 209 -19.19 10.30 20.62
N CYS A 210 -18.50 11.40 20.90
CA CYS A 210 -17.15 11.61 20.35
C CYS A 210 -16.14 10.77 21.12
N LEU A 211 -15.90 9.55 20.66
CA LEU A 211 -14.88 8.65 21.18
C LEU A 211 -13.55 8.84 20.43
N GLU A 212 -12.44 8.55 21.10
CA GLU A 212 -11.11 8.47 20.48
C GLU A 212 -10.93 7.12 19.75
N PHE A 213 -9.97 7.05 18.82
CA PHE A 213 -9.69 5.83 18.05
C PHE A 213 -9.38 4.61 18.93
N ASP A 214 -8.63 4.84 20.01
CA ASP A 214 -8.18 3.80 20.94
C ASP A 214 -9.22 3.47 22.04
N ASP A 215 -10.41 4.08 22.01
CA ASP A 215 -11.47 3.81 22.99
C ASP A 215 -12.02 2.38 22.83
N ALA A 216 -12.31 1.70 23.96
CA ALA A 216 -12.84 0.35 23.95
C ALA A 216 -14.24 0.24 23.32
N ASN A 217 -15.04 1.30 23.42
CA ASN A 217 -16.41 1.37 22.93
C ASN A 217 -16.53 1.92 21.51
N ILE A 218 -15.40 2.21 20.84
CA ILE A 218 -15.44 2.65 19.44
C ILE A 218 -16.11 1.60 18.56
N THR A 219 -16.95 2.07 17.66
CA THR A 219 -17.71 1.24 16.71
C THR A 219 -17.40 1.63 15.27
N GLN A 220 -17.78 0.78 14.33
CA GLN A 220 -17.66 1.09 12.89
C GLN A 220 -18.31 2.43 12.52
N ALA A 221 -19.43 2.78 13.16
CA ALA A 221 -20.14 4.03 12.86
C ALA A 221 -19.32 5.28 13.22
N HIS A 222 -18.43 5.20 14.23
CA HIS A 222 -17.50 6.29 14.55
C HIS A 222 -16.44 6.43 13.46
N ILE A 223 -15.90 5.30 12.97
CA ILE A 223 -14.93 5.29 11.86
C ILE A 223 -15.56 5.85 10.58
N ASP A 224 -16.79 5.44 10.27
CA ASP A 224 -17.52 5.94 9.10
C ASP A 224 -17.72 7.47 9.18
N MET A 225 -18.03 8.00 10.38
CA MET A 225 -18.17 9.43 10.61
C MET A 225 -16.85 10.19 10.46
N ALA A 226 -15.78 9.67 11.06
CA ALA A 226 -14.46 10.28 10.97
C ALA A 226 -13.94 10.27 9.52
N ALA A 227 -14.11 9.14 8.82
CA ALA A 227 -13.72 9.01 7.42
C ALA A 227 -14.48 10.00 6.52
N ALA A 228 -15.79 10.15 6.71
CA ALA A 228 -16.60 11.11 5.95
C ALA A 228 -16.12 12.55 6.17
N ARG A 229 -15.89 12.95 7.43
CA ARG A 229 -15.40 14.30 7.75
C ARG A 229 -14.00 14.56 7.23
N MET A 230 -13.08 13.60 7.37
CA MET A 230 -11.74 13.73 6.82
C MET A 230 -11.76 13.80 5.29
N ALA A 231 -12.58 12.98 4.62
CA ALA A 231 -12.72 13.02 3.16
C ALA A 231 -13.18 14.40 2.67
N GLU A 232 -14.17 15.00 3.35
CA GLU A 232 -14.73 16.29 2.98
C GLU A 232 -13.81 17.47 3.35
N ALA A 233 -13.22 17.46 4.55
CA ALA A 233 -12.48 18.60 5.09
C ALA A 233 -11.01 18.67 4.68
N SER A 234 -10.44 17.58 4.13
CA SER A 234 -9.02 17.51 3.73
C SER A 234 -8.77 17.80 2.25
N ASP A 235 -9.73 18.42 1.54
CA ASP A 235 -9.66 18.62 0.09
C ASP A 235 -9.37 17.30 -0.67
N ASN A 236 -9.95 16.19 -0.20
CA ASN A 236 -9.75 14.83 -0.69
C ASN A 236 -8.35 14.23 -0.46
N ASN A 237 -7.45 14.86 0.33
CA ASN A 237 -6.15 14.26 0.65
C ASN A 237 -6.30 12.93 1.40
N PHE A 238 -7.28 12.83 2.31
CA PHE A 238 -7.60 11.56 2.98
C PHE A 238 -7.94 10.44 1.99
N LEU A 239 -8.68 10.74 0.92
CA LEU A 239 -9.05 9.75 -0.08
C LEU A 239 -7.84 9.22 -0.87
N ARG A 240 -6.73 9.98 -0.94
CA ARG A 240 -5.50 9.54 -1.63
C ARG A 240 -4.78 8.41 -0.91
N TRP A 241 -5.02 8.24 0.39
CA TRP A 241 -4.49 7.12 1.17
C TRP A 241 -5.19 5.80 0.88
N ILE A 242 -6.38 5.86 0.26
CA ILE A 242 -7.16 4.69 -0.12
C ILE A 242 -6.92 4.41 -1.61
N SER A 243 -6.92 3.13 -2.00
CA SER A 243 -6.81 2.65 -3.38
C SER A 243 -7.79 3.35 -4.35
N LEU A 244 -7.50 3.29 -5.65
CA LEU A 244 -8.28 4.00 -6.68
C LEU A 244 -9.73 3.52 -6.79
N ASP A 245 -9.98 2.27 -6.41
CA ASP A 245 -11.32 1.68 -6.33
C ASP A 245 -12.14 2.19 -5.15
N ARG A 246 -11.59 3.10 -4.33
CA ARG A 246 -12.30 3.75 -3.23
C ARG A 246 -13.60 4.36 -3.72
N GLY A 247 -14.66 4.28 -2.92
CA GLY A 247 -15.95 4.86 -3.28
C GLY A 247 -16.84 5.02 -2.05
N PHE A 248 -17.88 5.83 -2.18
CA PHE A 248 -18.90 5.95 -1.15
C PHE A 248 -20.03 4.97 -1.47
N LYS A 249 -20.09 3.86 -0.75
CA LYS A 249 -21.10 2.82 -0.96
C LYS A 249 -22.37 3.14 -0.20
N ALA A 250 -23.51 2.96 -0.87
CA ALA A 250 -24.82 3.13 -0.28
C ALA A 250 -25.03 2.16 0.89
N ASP A 251 -25.43 2.70 2.03
CA ASP A 251 -25.77 1.91 3.21
C ASP A 251 -26.81 2.66 4.05
N TYR A 252 -27.98 2.06 4.18
CA TYR A 252 -29.10 2.63 4.92
C TYR A 252 -28.87 2.68 6.43
N THR A 253 -27.93 1.90 6.96
CA THR A 253 -27.60 1.91 8.39
C THR A 253 -26.58 2.99 8.76
N ALA A 254 -25.91 3.59 7.76
CA ALA A 254 -24.94 4.65 8.00
C ALA A 254 -25.61 5.95 8.46
N HIS A 255 -24.90 6.73 9.26
CA HIS A 255 -25.38 8.04 9.74
C HIS A 255 -24.99 9.19 8.80
N GLN A 256 -23.97 8.98 7.98
CA GLN A 256 -23.36 9.96 7.10
C GLN A 256 -24.00 9.91 5.72
N GLU A 257 -24.02 11.06 5.04
CA GLU A 257 -24.42 11.17 3.64
C GLU A 257 -23.22 11.57 2.79
N GLY A 258 -23.19 11.10 1.55
CA GLY A 258 -22.07 11.31 0.65
C GLY A 258 -22.40 10.96 -0.79
N PRO A 259 -21.42 11.10 -1.70
CA PRO A 259 -21.59 10.93 -3.13
C PRO A 259 -21.57 9.45 -3.53
N ILE A 260 -22.73 8.82 -3.57
CA ILE A 260 -22.89 7.44 -4.03
C ILE A 260 -22.73 7.40 -5.55
N TYR A 261 -21.82 6.54 -6.04
CA TYR A 261 -21.40 6.49 -7.44
C TYR A 261 -20.74 7.81 -7.91
N GLY A 262 -20.57 7.92 -9.23
CA GLY A 262 -19.96 9.08 -9.86
C GLY A 262 -18.44 9.06 -9.79
N GLN A 263 -17.84 10.15 -10.24
CA GLN A 263 -16.40 10.32 -10.26
C GLN A 263 -16.03 11.70 -9.71
N LEU A 264 -14.98 11.73 -8.88
CA LEU A 264 -14.38 12.98 -8.45
C LEU A 264 -13.54 13.57 -9.59
N LEU A 265 -13.88 14.79 -9.98
CA LEU A 265 -13.14 15.56 -10.98
C LEU A 265 -11.94 16.26 -10.35
N SER A 266 -10.98 16.67 -11.18
CA SER A 266 -9.76 17.37 -10.72
C SER A 266 -10.02 18.74 -10.06
N ASN A 267 -11.21 19.31 -10.26
CA ASN A 267 -11.65 20.55 -9.62
C ASN A 267 -12.31 20.32 -8.24
N GLY A 268 -12.32 19.08 -7.73
CA GLY A 268 -12.93 18.72 -6.45
C GLY A 268 -14.45 18.51 -6.51
N THR A 269 -15.09 18.64 -7.67
CA THR A 269 -16.54 18.42 -7.83
C THR A 269 -16.85 17.00 -8.26
N TRP A 270 -18.03 16.50 -7.88
CA TRP A 270 -18.52 15.18 -8.25
C TRP A 270 -19.39 15.24 -9.51
N GLU A 271 -19.11 14.35 -10.47
CA GLU A 271 -19.94 14.15 -11.66
C GLU A 271 -20.67 12.80 -11.58
N GLY A 272 -21.98 12.81 -11.86
CA GLY A 272 -22.80 11.59 -11.90
C GLY A 272 -23.08 10.94 -10.54
N ALA A 273 -22.72 11.59 -9.43
CA ALA A 273 -22.97 11.09 -8.09
C ALA A 273 -24.41 11.35 -7.62
N LEU A 274 -24.94 10.42 -6.83
CA LEU A 274 -26.20 10.54 -6.11
C LEU A 274 -25.91 10.73 -4.62
N TRP A 275 -26.43 11.80 -4.03
CA TRP A 275 -26.26 12.04 -2.60
C TRP A 275 -27.20 11.17 -1.78
N GLY A 276 -26.66 10.41 -0.85
CA GLY A 276 -27.45 9.55 0.03
C GLY A 276 -26.61 8.94 1.15
N LYS A 277 -27.25 8.12 1.99
CA LYS A 277 -26.60 7.48 3.13
C LYS A 277 -25.65 6.37 2.71
N GLY A 278 -24.48 6.35 3.34
CA GLY A 278 -23.45 5.39 2.99
C GLY A 278 -22.17 5.56 3.79
N ARG A 279 -21.12 4.88 3.32
CA ARG A 279 -19.80 4.86 3.95
C ARG A 279 -18.69 4.83 2.90
N TRP A 280 -17.55 5.42 3.23
CA TRP A 280 -16.34 5.25 2.43
C TRP A 280 -15.80 3.84 2.56
N THR A 281 -15.29 3.31 1.46
CA THR A 281 -14.71 1.96 1.37
C THR A 281 -13.67 1.93 0.25
N GLY A 282 -12.76 0.96 0.28
CA GLY A 282 -11.75 0.69 -0.74
C GLY A 282 -10.96 -0.57 -0.41
N SER A 283 -10.28 -1.17 -1.39
CA SER A 283 -9.59 -2.46 -1.20
C SER A 283 -8.30 -2.34 -0.38
N SER A 284 -7.58 -1.22 -0.50
CA SER A 284 -6.19 -1.16 -0.05
C SER A 284 -5.78 0.24 0.43
N THR A 285 -4.68 0.30 1.19
CA THR A 285 -4.05 1.52 1.72
C THR A 285 -2.53 1.36 1.74
N TRP A 286 -1.83 2.42 2.14
CA TRP A 286 -0.40 2.42 2.41
C TRP A 286 -0.08 2.36 3.91
N LEU A 287 1.01 1.68 4.23
CA LEU A 287 1.80 1.87 5.45
C LEU A 287 3.17 2.38 5.02
N LEU A 288 3.53 3.58 5.44
CA LEU A 288 4.79 4.23 5.07
C LEU A 288 5.76 4.12 6.24
N VAL A 289 7.02 3.80 5.95
CA VAL A 289 8.11 3.74 6.93
C VAL A 289 9.27 4.55 6.40
N GLN A 290 9.75 5.51 7.17
CA GLN A 290 10.91 6.33 6.83
C GLN A 290 12.11 5.93 7.69
N LEU A 291 13.21 5.60 7.02
CA LEU A 291 14.46 5.14 7.61
C LEU A 291 15.60 6.06 7.23
N ASP A 292 16.56 6.19 8.13
CA ASP A 292 17.89 6.68 7.82
C ASP A 292 18.63 5.62 6.97
N SER A 293 19.32 6.06 5.92
CA SER A 293 20.15 5.17 5.11
C SER A 293 21.55 4.96 5.68
N THR A 294 21.88 5.58 6.81
CA THR A 294 23.25 5.64 7.40
C THR A 294 23.55 4.61 8.48
#